data_AF-A0A955A511-F1
#
_entry.id   AF-A0A955A511-F1
#
_cell.length_a   1.000
_cell.length_b   1.000
_cell.length_c   1.000
_cell.angle_alpha   90.00
_cell.angle_beta   90.00
_cell.angle_gamma   90.00
#
_symmetry.space_group_name_H-M   'P 1'
#
loop_
_entity.id
_entity.type
_entity.pdbx_description
1 polymer ?
#
loop_
_entity_poly.entity_id
_entity_poly.type
_entity_poly.pdbx_seq_one_letter_code
_entity_poly.pdbx_strand_id
1 'polypeptide(L)'
;MDTTQLHERLIAAAGGRTYRHLSELTGTNSETVRRYMNGQSPSAEFLQALCVSLGISGTWLLTGSGPMRSEDLKGDALRMADPSDLLGAMAATVEGMLDRVSRLETYVQTLETRVRASKAAAGNGSVASLEAMDPSRNAGVNHSATIKELSTGTEQTHAEAAQRAKHIARSIKGTQSGRSRPSAD
;
A
#
# COMPACT_ATOMS: atom_id res chain seq x y z
N MET A 1 32.73 2.73 19.11
CA MET A 1 31.86 1.54 19.03
C MET A 1 32.68 0.47 18.36
N ASP A 2 32.98 -0.60 19.09
CA ASP A 2 33.83 -1.67 18.59
C ASP A 2 33.07 -2.43 17.50
N THR A 3 33.54 -2.35 16.26
CA THR A 3 32.94 -3.03 15.09
C THR A 3 32.79 -4.53 15.31
N THR A 4 33.64 -5.11 16.16
CA THR A 4 33.58 -6.50 16.64
C THR A 4 32.23 -6.84 17.28
N GLN A 5 31.64 -5.94 18.07
CA GLN A 5 30.38 -6.24 18.79
C GLN A 5 29.16 -6.27 17.86
N LEU A 6 29.11 -5.41 16.84
CA LEU A 6 28.05 -5.45 15.83
C LEU A 6 28.15 -6.73 15.00
N HIS A 7 29.36 -7.11 14.64
CA HIS A 7 29.63 -8.30 13.84
C HIS A 7 29.17 -9.58 14.55
N GLU A 8 29.47 -9.74 15.85
CA GLU A 8 29.01 -10.87 16.65
C GLU A 8 27.47 -10.96 16.70
N ARG A 9 26.78 -9.82 16.90
CA ARG A 9 25.31 -9.78 16.88
C ARG A 9 24.73 -10.12 15.51
N LEU A 10 25.41 -9.75 14.44
CA LEU A 10 25.02 -10.10 13.07
C LEU A 10 25.16 -11.61 12.80
N ILE A 11 26.20 -12.26 13.35
CA ILE A 11 26.34 -13.72 13.33
C ILE A 11 25.22 -14.39 14.14
N ALA A 12 24.96 -13.90 15.36
CA ALA A 12 23.89 -14.42 16.22
C ALA A 12 22.51 -14.27 15.54
N ALA A 13 22.26 -13.13 14.91
CA ALA A 13 21.07 -12.84 14.11
C ALA A 13 20.87 -13.81 12.94
N ALA A 14 21.95 -14.10 12.19
CA ALA A 14 21.90 -15.00 11.05
C ALA A 14 21.52 -16.44 11.44
N GLY A 15 21.87 -16.88 12.66
CA GLY A 15 21.47 -18.17 13.21
C GLY A 15 21.94 -19.37 12.38
N GLY A 16 23.17 -19.31 11.85
CA GLY A 16 23.77 -20.39 11.05
C GLY A 16 23.26 -20.51 9.60
N ARG A 17 22.46 -19.54 9.13
CA ARG A 17 22.01 -19.49 7.72
C ARG A 17 23.20 -19.33 6.78
N THR A 18 23.11 -19.97 5.61
CA THR A 18 24.13 -19.87 4.57
C THR A 18 24.14 -18.47 3.94
N TYR A 19 25.30 -18.01 3.45
CA TYR A 19 25.41 -16.71 2.81
C TYR A 19 24.50 -16.58 1.58
N ARG A 20 24.27 -17.69 0.86
CA ARG A 20 23.33 -17.73 -0.27
C ARG A 20 21.89 -17.44 0.17
N HIS A 21 21.46 -18.07 1.27
CA HIS A 21 20.12 -17.83 1.78
C HIS A 21 19.94 -16.39 2.27
N LEU A 22 20.95 -15.84 2.95
CA LEU A 22 20.95 -14.44 3.35
C LEU A 22 20.94 -13.49 2.14
N SER A 23 21.65 -13.79 1.06
CA SER A 23 21.57 -12.98 -0.18
C SER A 23 20.19 -12.99 -0.81
N GLU A 24 19.51 -14.13 -0.83
CA GLU A 24 18.15 -14.25 -1.37
C GLU A 24 17.14 -13.47 -0.51
N LEU A 25 17.27 -13.53 0.83
CA LEU A 25 16.42 -12.77 1.75
C LEU A 25 16.63 -11.26 1.64
N THR A 26 17.88 -10.82 1.60
CA THR A 26 18.23 -9.39 1.63
C THR A 26 18.29 -8.74 0.25
N GLY A 27 18.18 -9.52 -0.83
CA GLY A 27 18.38 -9.03 -2.20
C GLY A 27 19.80 -8.53 -2.48
N THR A 28 20.77 -8.86 -1.62
CA THR A 28 22.18 -8.41 -1.73
C THR A 28 23.05 -9.51 -2.32
N ASN A 29 24.12 -9.18 -3.04
CA ASN A 29 25.03 -10.18 -3.61
C ASN A 29 25.67 -11.07 -2.51
N SER A 30 25.75 -12.40 -2.73
CA SER A 30 26.29 -13.36 -1.76
C SER A 30 27.74 -13.10 -1.33
N GLU A 31 28.59 -12.56 -2.22
CA GLU A 31 29.96 -12.16 -1.84
C GLU A 31 29.96 -10.92 -0.95
N THR A 32 29.06 -9.96 -1.18
CA THR A 32 28.88 -8.80 -0.30
C THR A 32 28.39 -9.24 1.08
N VAL A 33 27.42 -10.15 1.13
CA VAL A 33 26.97 -10.75 2.40
C VAL A 33 28.14 -11.40 3.12
N ARG A 34 28.95 -12.22 2.42
CA ARG A 34 30.14 -12.84 3.02
C ARG A 34 31.11 -11.81 3.61
N ARG A 35 31.35 -10.69 2.92
CA ARG A 35 32.20 -9.59 3.43
C ARG A 35 31.64 -8.97 4.71
N TYR A 36 30.34 -8.68 4.74
CA TYR A 36 29.67 -8.15 5.94
C TYR A 36 29.72 -9.15 7.10
N MET A 37 29.49 -10.43 6.82
CA MET A 37 29.61 -11.53 7.79
C MET A 37 31.06 -11.85 8.18
N ASN A 38 32.07 -11.16 7.64
CA ASN A 38 33.48 -11.31 8.04
C ASN A 38 34.03 -10.02 8.67
N GLY A 39 33.14 -9.11 9.10
CA GLY A 39 33.52 -7.91 9.84
C GLY A 39 33.66 -6.64 9.00
N GLN A 40 33.35 -6.66 7.69
CA GLN A 40 33.25 -5.42 6.92
C GLN A 40 31.99 -4.64 7.35
N SER A 41 32.09 -3.31 7.43
CA SER A 41 30.96 -2.44 7.79
C SER A 41 29.78 -2.60 6.82
N PRO A 42 28.61 -3.07 7.27
CA PRO A 42 27.43 -3.24 6.44
C PRO A 42 26.74 -1.90 6.12
N SER A 43 26.01 -1.85 5.00
CA SER A 43 25.16 -0.71 4.66
C SER A 43 23.88 -0.71 5.52
N ALA A 44 23.29 0.48 5.71
CA ALA A 44 22.02 0.61 6.43
C ALA A 44 20.87 -0.14 5.72
N GLU A 45 20.87 -0.15 4.38
CA GLU A 45 19.89 -0.89 3.58
C GLU A 45 19.96 -2.40 3.83
N PHE A 46 21.18 -2.95 3.89
CA PHE A 46 21.38 -4.37 4.19
C PHE A 46 20.88 -4.72 5.61
N LEU A 47 21.22 -3.89 6.60
CA LEU A 47 20.75 -4.09 7.98
C LEU A 47 19.23 -4.02 8.07
N GLN A 48 18.61 -3.05 7.39
CA GLN A 48 17.15 -2.92 7.35
C GLN A 48 16.50 -4.15 6.71
N ALA A 49 16.99 -4.59 5.54
CA ALA A 49 16.48 -5.75 4.84
C ALA A 49 16.62 -7.03 5.67
N LEU A 50 17.75 -7.19 6.38
CA LEU A 50 18.00 -8.31 7.28
C LEU A 50 17.03 -8.30 8.46
N CYS A 51 16.86 -7.15 9.13
CA CYS A 51 15.96 -6.99 10.26
C CYS A 51 14.50 -7.29 9.89
N VAL A 52 14.03 -6.79 8.74
CA VAL A 52 12.68 -7.06 8.24
C VAL A 52 12.50 -8.53 7.90
N SER A 53 13.46 -9.13 7.17
CA SER A 53 13.34 -10.51 6.69
C SER A 53 13.42 -11.56 7.80
N LEU A 54 14.17 -11.28 8.87
CA LEU A 54 14.36 -12.21 9.99
C LEU A 54 13.52 -11.88 11.22
N GLY A 55 12.76 -10.78 11.20
CA GLY A 55 11.99 -10.32 12.37
C GLY A 55 12.91 -9.97 13.55
N ILE A 56 14.00 -9.26 13.29
CA ILE A 56 15.01 -8.89 14.28
C ILE A 56 14.85 -7.41 14.64
N SER A 57 15.04 -7.09 15.92
CA SER A 57 15.05 -5.73 16.43
C SER A 57 16.30 -4.99 15.94
N GLY A 58 16.10 -3.89 15.20
CA GLY A 58 17.19 -3.03 14.77
C GLY A 58 17.94 -2.39 15.94
N THR A 59 17.24 -2.03 17.01
CA THR A 59 17.84 -1.50 18.24
C THR A 59 18.78 -2.51 18.85
N TRP A 60 18.33 -3.75 19.04
CA TRP A 60 19.19 -4.81 19.58
C TRP A 60 20.40 -5.07 18.69
N LEU A 61 20.22 -5.10 17.36
CA LEU A 61 21.33 -5.32 16.44
C LEU A 61 22.40 -4.22 16.55
N LEU A 62 21.99 -2.95 16.66
CA LEU A 62 22.90 -1.81 16.69
C LEU A 62 23.52 -1.58 18.08
N THR A 63 22.71 -1.63 19.14
CA THR A 63 23.13 -1.26 20.50
C THR A 63 23.41 -2.45 21.40
N GLY A 64 22.92 -3.65 21.05
CA GLY A 64 22.97 -4.84 21.91
C GLY A 64 21.95 -4.81 23.06
N SER A 65 21.06 -3.83 23.10
CA SER A 65 20.07 -3.68 24.18
C SER A 65 18.67 -4.10 23.76
N GLY A 66 17.91 -4.66 24.69
CA GLY A 66 16.53 -5.10 24.48
C GLY A 66 16.42 -6.51 23.88
N PRO A 67 15.21 -6.95 23.50
CA PRO A 67 14.99 -8.26 22.93
C PRO A 67 15.50 -8.34 21.48
N MET A 68 16.04 -9.51 21.13
CA MET A 68 16.57 -9.78 19.79
C MET A 68 15.48 -9.82 18.72
N ARG A 69 14.31 -10.41 19.02
CA ARG A 69 13.20 -10.54 18.06
C ARG A 69 12.28 -9.33 18.14
N SER A 70 11.78 -8.90 16.99
CA SER A 70 10.84 -7.78 16.91
C SER A 70 9.46 -8.12 17.48
N GLU A 71 9.10 -9.41 17.53
CA GLU A 71 7.85 -9.89 18.13
C GLU A 71 7.85 -9.70 19.65
N ASP A 72 9.00 -9.94 20.29
CA ASP A 72 9.19 -9.81 21.74
C ASP A 72 9.21 -8.33 22.18
N LEU A 73 9.57 -7.40 21.29
CA LEU A 73 9.57 -5.96 21.59
C LEU A 73 8.20 -5.48 22.09
N LYS A 74 7.11 -6.02 21.54
CA LYS A 74 5.76 -5.64 21.96
C LYS A 74 5.48 -6.08 23.39
N GLY A 75 5.84 -7.32 23.72
CA GLY A 75 5.67 -7.85 25.07
C GLY A 75 6.51 -7.11 26.10
N ASP A 76 7.75 -6.80 25.76
CA ASP A 76 8.65 -6.04 26.61
C ASP A 76 8.17 -4.59 26.81
N ALA A 77 7.78 -3.91 25.73
CA ALA A 77 7.21 -2.57 25.79
C ALA A 77 5.93 -2.52 26.64
N LEU A 78 5.03 -3.50 26.49
CA LEU A 78 3.80 -3.58 27.29
C LEU A 78 4.06 -3.85 28.77
N ARG A 79 5.14 -4.57 29.12
CA ARG A 79 5.53 -4.82 30.51
C ARG A 79 6.14 -3.59 31.16
N MET A 80 6.85 -2.77 30.39
CA MET A 80 7.55 -1.58 30.89
C MET A 80 6.69 -0.31 30.86
N ALA A 81 5.62 -0.28 30.06
CA ALA A 81 4.75 0.88 29.93
C ALA A 81 3.92 1.14 31.21
N ASP A 82 3.85 2.40 31.63
CA ASP A 82 2.88 2.84 32.64
C ASP A 82 1.46 2.70 32.05
N PRO A 83 0.47 2.23 32.84
CA PRO A 83 -0.93 2.23 32.42
C PRO A 83 -1.40 3.57 31.82
N SER A 84 -0.90 4.69 32.31
CA SER A 84 -1.24 6.04 31.84
C SER A 84 -0.75 6.28 30.41
N ASP A 85 0.47 5.83 30.09
CA ASP A 85 1.04 5.94 28.73
C ASP A 85 0.27 5.05 27.75
N LEU A 86 -0.09 3.84 28.19
CA LEU A 86 -0.90 2.93 27.38
C LEU A 86 -2.27 3.53 27.07
N LEU A 87 -2.96 4.09 28.08
CA LEU A 87 -4.24 4.76 27.91
C LEU A 87 -4.13 5.99 27.01
N GLY A 88 -3.05 6.78 27.15
CA GLY A 88 -2.75 7.91 26.27
C GLY A 88 -2.57 7.48 24.81
N ALA A 89 -1.79 6.42 24.56
CA ALA A 89 -1.60 5.88 23.22
C ALA A 89 -2.90 5.31 22.62
N MET A 90 -3.73 4.68 23.45
CA MET A 90 -5.06 4.20 23.03
C MET A 90 -5.99 5.36 22.67
N ALA A 91 -6.03 6.42 23.48
CA ALA A 91 -6.82 7.62 23.18
C ALA A 91 -6.40 8.25 21.85
N ALA A 92 -5.09 8.46 21.63
CA ALA A 92 -4.57 8.99 20.37
C ALA A 92 -4.92 8.12 19.16
N THR A 93 -4.94 6.79 19.34
CA THR A 93 -5.33 5.86 18.26
C THR A 93 -6.82 6.00 17.92
N VAL A 94 -7.69 6.13 18.92
CA VAL A 94 -9.13 6.33 18.74
C VAL A 94 -9.40 7.67 18.06
N GLU A 95 -8.72 8.75 18.49
CA GLU A 95 -8.80 10.06 17.84
C GLU A 95 -8.44 9.99 16.35
N GLY A 96 -7.34 9.31 16.02
CA GLY A 96 -6.96 9.09 14.62
C GLY A 96 -7.98 8.28 13.82
N MET A 97 -8.69 7.35 14.44
CA MET A 97 -9.80 6.63 13.79
C MET A 97 -11.02 7.54 13.58
N LEU A 98 -11.37 8.38 14.56
CA LEU A 98 -12.47 9.35 14.45
C LEU A 98 -12.22 10.33 13.29
N ASP A 99 -11.00 10.85 13.17
CA ASP A 99 -10.61 11.73 12.06
C ASP A 99 -10.75 11.03 10.70
N ARG A 100 -10.34 9.76 10.61
CA ARG A 100 -10.47 8.97 9.38
C ARG A 100 -11.93 8.72 9.01
N VAL A 101 -12.78 8.41 9.99
CA VAL A 101 -14.22 8.22 9.76
C VAL A 101 -14.85 9.53 9.29
N SER A 102 -14.55 10.65 9.94
CA SER A 102 -15.06 11.98 9.57
C SER A 102 -14.70 12.35 8.12
N ARG A 103 -13.47 12.03 7.70
CA ARG A 103 -13.03 12.20 6.30
C ARG A 103 -13.79 11.30 5.33
N LEU A 104 -14.05 10.05 5.70
CA LEU A 104 -14.84 9.12 4.88
C LEU A 104 -16.29 9.59 4.74
N GLU A 105 -16.91 10.07 5.81
CA GLU A 105 -18.26 10.64 5.79
C GLU A 105 -18.34 11.83 4.82
N THR A 106 -17.38 12.75 4.89
CA THR A 106 -17.30 13.89 3.97
C THR A 106 -17.16 13.44 2.51
N TYR A 107 -16.35 12.41 2.27
CA TYR A 107 -16.17 11.85 0.93
C TYR A 107 -17.46 11.21 0.41
N VAL A 108 -18.16 10.43 1.23
CA VAL A 108 -19.45 9.81 0.88
C VAL A 108 -20.51 10.88 0.59
N GLN A 109 -20.62 11.92 1.43
CA GLN A 109 -21.53 13.05 1.20
C GLN A 109 -21.25 13.75 -0.15
N THR A 110 -19.97 13.90 -0.48
CA THR A 110 -19.55 14.45 -1.78
C THR A 110 -19.96 13.54 -2.93
N LEU A 111 -19.75 12.23 -2.82
CA LEU A 111 -20.16 11.25 -3.83
C LEU A 111 -21.68 11.23 -4.01
N GLU A 112 -22.45 11.22 -2.93
CA GLU A 112 -23.91 11.27 -2.97
C GLU A 112 -24.42 12.51 -3.69
N THR A 113 -23.84 13.68 -3.39
CA THR A 113 -24.20 14.94 -4.04
C THR A 113 -23.95 14.89 -5.55
N ARG A 114 -22.81 14.33 -5.97
CA ARG A 114 -22.48 14.17 -7.39
C ARG A 114 -23.41 13.19 -8.10
N VAL A 115 -23.77 12.08 -7.45
CA VAL A 115 -24.72 11.10 -8.00
C VAL A 115 -26.11 11.74 -8.16
N ARG A 116 -26.59 12.49 -7.16
CA ARG A 116 -27.88 13.21 -7.26
C ARG A 116 -27.86 14.25 -8.38
N ALA A 117 -26.80 15.03 -8.51
CA ALA A 117 -26.64 16.01 -9.59
C ALA A 117 -26.62 15.35 -10.97
N SER A 118 -25.90 14.23 -11.12
CA SER A 118 -25.88 13.45 -12.36
C SER A 118 -27.26 12.89 -12.73
N LYS A 119 -28.02 12.38 -11.75
CA LYS A 119 -29.39 11.90 -11.96
C LYS A 119 -30.35 13.02 -12.37
N ALA A 120 -30.23 14.21 -11.77
CA ALA A 120 -31.05 15.38 -12.13
C ALA A 120 -30.75 15.86 -13.57
N ALA A 121 -29.46 15.89 -13.97
CA ALA A 121 -29.06 16.26 -15.32
C ALA A 121 -29.60 15.29 -16.38
N ALA A 122 -29.63 13.97 -16.09
CA ALA A 122 -30.20 12.96 -16.98
C ALA A 122 -31.73 13.06 -17.11
N GLY A 123 -32.44 13.40 -16.01
CA GLY A 123 -33.90 13.51 -15.99
C GLY A 123 -34.46 14.70 -16.78
N ASN A 124 -33.80 15.86 -16.73
CA ASN A 124 -34.27 17.07 -17.43
C ASN A 124 -34.15 16.99 -18.97
N GLY A 125 -33.29 16.13 -19.51
CA GLY A 125 -33.12 15.97 -20.96
C GLY A 125 -34.26 15.21 -21.65
N SER A 126 -35.08 14.46 -20.90
CA SER A 126 -36.09 13.56 -21.50
C SER A 126 -37.45 14.20 -21.75
N VAL A 127 -37.79 15.32 -21.09
CA VAL A 127 -39.16 15.87 -21.11
C VAL A 127 -39.37 16.92 -22.22
N ALA A 128 -38.29 17.50 -22.75
CA ALA A 128 -38.38 18.56 -23.77
C ALA A 128 -38.59 18.04 -25.21
N SER A 129 -38.64 16.72 -25.45
CA SER A 129 -38.86 16.14 -26.79
C SER A 129 -40.26 15.55 -27.03
N LEU A 130 -41.19 15.69 -26.09
CA LEU A 130 -42.54 15.11 -26.18
C LEU A 130 -43.68 16.12 -26.44
N GLU A 131 -43.41 17.42 -26.51
CA GLU A 131 -44.44 18.44 -26.81
C GLU A 131 -44.64 18.72 -28.33
N ALA A 132 -44.00 17.97 -29.22
CA ALA A 132 -44.28 18.02 -30.65
C ALA A 132 -44.78 16.66 -31.18
N MET A 133 -45.80 16.08 -30.52
CA MET A 133 -46.46 14.86 -30.98
C MET A 133 -47.94 15.12 -31.27
N ASP A 134 -48.24 15.18 -32.56
CA ASP A 134 -49.56 15.22 -33.21
C ASP A 134 -50.54 14.18 -32.61
N PRO A 135 -51.75 14.56 -32.17
CA PRO A 135 -52.69 13.65 -31.49
C PRO A 135 -53.39 12.61 -32.39
N SER A 136 -52.97 12.41 -33.65
CA SER A 136 -53.70 11.59 -34.63
C SER A 136 -53.06 10.23 -34.96
N ARG A 137 -52.70 9.41 -33.96
CA ARG A 137 -52.34 8.00 -34.22
C ARG A 137 -52.59 7.08 -33.01
N ASN A 138 -53.88 6.82 -32.76
CA ASN A 138 -54.34 5.70 -31.97
C ASN A 138 -54.71 4.55 -32.91
N ALA A 139 -53.84 3.55 -33.07
CA ALA A 139 -54.22 2.24 -33.55
C ALA A 139 -53.13 1.22 -33.17
N GLY A 140 -53.46 0.44 -32.13
CA GLY A 140 -53.07 -0.95 -31.88
C GLY A 140 -51.70 -1.44 -32.31
N VAL A 141 -50.98 -2.05 -31.37
CA VAL A 141 -50.40 -3.39 -31.53
C VAL A 141 -49.98 -3.87 -30.14
N ASN A 142 -50.63 -4.95 -29.71
CA ASN A 142 -50.18 -5.83 -28.65
C ASN A 142 -48.80 -6.40 -29.01
N HIS A 143 -47.84 -6.48 -28.09
CA HIS A 143 -46.91 -7.62 -28.07
C HIS A 143 -46.32 -7.83 -26.66
N SER A 144 -46.75 -8.95 -26.09
CA SER A 144 -46.09 -9.68 -25.02
C SER A 144 -44.78 -10.25 -25.57
N ALA A 145 -43.62 -9.94 -24.98
CA ALA A 145 -42.40 -10.75 -25.10
C ALA A 145 -41.21 -10.20 -24.28
N THR A 146 -40.67 -11.09 -23.44
CA THR A 146 -39.23 -11.30 -23.21
C THR A 146 -38.52 -10.37 -22.21
N ILE A 147 -38.60 -10.80 -20.94
CA ILE A 147 -37.55 -10.60 -19.94
C ILE A 147 -36.39 -11.53 -20.33
N LYS A 148 -35.29 -10.98 -20.86
CA LYS A 148 -33.98 -11.66 -20.89
C LYS A 148 -32.85 -10.63 -20.89
N GLU A 149 -31.86 -10.92 -20.03
CA GLU A 149 -30.48 -10.41 -20.05
C GLU A 149 -30.19 -9.05 -19.36
N LEU A 150 -30.04 -9.11 -18.04
CA LEU A 150 -29.18 -8.19 -17.27
C LEU A 150 -28.14 -9.04 -16.51
N SER A 151 -27.03 -9.45 -17.16
CA SER A 151 -25.95 -10.18 -16.45
C SER A 151 -24.56 -10.15 -17.12
N THR A 152 -24.16 -9.07 -17.80
CA THR A 152 -22.81 -8.99 -18.40
C THR A 152 -22.06 -7.66 -18.17
N GLY A 153 -22.47 -6.84 -17.20
CA GLY A 153 -21.89 -5.50 -16.98
C GLY A 153 -20.66 -5.41 -16.07
N THR A 154 -20.35 -6.44 -15.28
CA THR A 154 -19.38 -6.29 -14.17
C THR A 154 -17.94 -6.70 -14.50
N GLU A 155 -17.72 -7.47 -15.57
CA GLU A 155 -16.37 -7.95 -15.92
C GLU A 155 -15.57 -6.94 -16.77
N GLN A 156 -16.26 -6.03 -17.46
CA GLN A 156 -15.63 -5.10 -18.40
C GLN A 156 -14.87 -3.97 -17.68
N THR A 157 -15.29 -3.59 -16.47
CA THR A 157 -14.67 -2.52 -15.68
C THR A 157 -13.34 -2.93 -15.03
N HIS A 158 -13.17 -4.20 -14.67
CA HIS A 158 -11.93 -4.71 -14.09
C HIS A 158 -10.81 -4.87 -15.14
N ALA A 159 -11.16 -5.29 -16.36
CA ALA A 159 -10.20 -5.41 -17.45
C ALA A 159 -9.64 -4.04 -17.89
N GLU A 160 -10.50 -3.01 -17.95
CA GLU A 160 -10.10 -1.65 -18.34
C GLU A 160 -9.23 -0.98 -17.26
N ALA A 161 -9.54 -1.20 -15.97
CA ALA A 161 -8.72 -0.70 -14.86
C ALA A 161 -7.30 -1.30 -14.86
N ALA A 162 -7.17 -2.59 -15.17
CA ALA A 162 -5.87 -3.28 -15.26
C ALA A 162 -5.02 -2.79 -16.44
N GLN A 163 -5.64 -2.40 -17.57
CA GLN A 163 -4.92 -1.85 -18.72
C GLN A 163 -4.43 -0.42 -18.46
N ARG A 164 -5.21 0.43 -17.79
CA ARG A 164 -4.78 1.79 -17.41
C ARG A 164 -3.59 1.79 -16.44
N ALA A 165 -3.57 0.88 -15.46
CA ALA A 165 -2.43 0.76 -14.52
C ALA A 165 -1.11 0.39 -15.23
N LYS A 166 -1.16 -0.49 -16.25
CA LYS A 166 0.02 -0.87 -17.03
C LYS A 166 0.58 0.27 -17.89
N HIS A 167 -0.27 1.16 -18.40
CA HIS A 167 0.17 2.29 -19.22
C HIS A 167 0.90 3.36 -18.40
N ILE A 168 0.44 3.62 -17.17
CA ILE A 168 1.08 4.58 -16.25
C ILE A 168 2.47 4.08 -15.82
N ALA A 169 2.61 2.79 -15.52
CA ALA A 169 3.90 2.21 -15.14
C ALA A 169 4.97 2.30 -16.25
N ARG A 170 4.57 2.20 -17.53
CA ARG A 170 5.50 2.40 -18.66
C ARG A 170 5.90 3.86 -18.85
N SER A 171 4.97 4.80 -18.65
CA SER A 171 5.26 6.22 -18.79
C SER A 171 6.27 6.74 -17.76
N ILE A 172 6.28 6.16 -16.55
CA ILE A 172 7.21 6.56 -15.48
C ILE A 172 8.62 6.00 -15.72
N LYS A 173 8.74 4.84 -16.38
CA LYS A 173 10.05 4.21 -16.63
C LYS A 173 10.85 4.89 -17.76
N GLY A 174 10.18 5.65 -18.63
CA GLY A 174 10.83 6.36 -19.74
C GLY A 174 11.54 7.67 -19.34
N THR A 175 11.17 8.30 -18.23
CA THR A 175 11.65 9.65 -17.87
C THR A 175 12.92 9.66 -17.02
N GLN A 176 13.41 8.51 -16.53
CA GLN A 176 14.66 8.45 -15.75
C GLN A 176 15.93 8.12 -16.54
N SER A 177 15.85 7.84 -17.85
CA SER A 177 17.02 7.44 -18.64
C SER A 177 17.88 8.60 -19.18
N GLY A 178 17.60 9.86 -18.82
CA GLY A 178 18.13 11.04 -19.52
C GLY A 178 19.11 11.96 -18.79
N ARG A 179 19.44 11.75 -17.51
CA ARG A 179 20.35 12.67 -16.78
C ARG A 179 21.78 12.11 -16.71
N SER A 180 22.44 12.15 -17.87
CA SER A 180 23.90 12.07 -17.97
C SER A 180 24.55 13.30 -17.33
N ARG A 181 25.63 13.04 -16.59
CA ARG A 181 26.51 13.97 -15.86
C ARG A 181 27.15 15.02 -16.78
N PRO A 182 27.31 16.28 -16.34
CA PRO A 182 28.38 17.13 -16.83
C PRO A 182 29.66 16.97 -15.99
N SER A 183 30.75 17.05 -16.72
CA SER A 183 32.16 16.90 -16.36
C SER A 183 32.63 17.82 -15.24
N ALA A 184 33.63 17.33 -14.50
CA ALA A 184 34.46 18.12 -13.60
C ALA A 184 35.58 18.83 -14.39
N ASP A 185 35.83 20.08 -14.02
CA ASP A 185 37.13 20.77 -14.07
C ASP A 185 37.37 21.36 -12.68
#